data_AF-A0A9E2GGY6-F1
#
_entry.id   AF-A0A9E2GGY6-F1
#
_cell.length_a   1.000
_cell.length_b   1.000
_cell.length_c   1.000
_cell.angle_alpha   90.00
_cell.angle_beta   90.00
_cell.angle_gamma   90.00
#
_symmetry.space_group_name_H-M   'P 1'
#
loop_
_entity.id
_entity.type
_entity.pdbx_description
1 polymer ?
#
loop_
_entity_poly.entity_id
_entity_poly.type
_entity_poly.pdbx_seq_one_letter_code
_entity_poly.pdbx_strand_id
1 'polypeptide(L)' 'MNIRLILVLVITGITVLFITQNVSVVEVTFLFWSISMSRALLIFFTLAIGFVLGWFVHSYFAHRQSKNDFSNEI' A
#
# COMPACT_ATOMS: atom_id res chain seq x y z
N MET A 1 -3.63 39.84 -6.48
CA MET A 1 -3.85 38.44 -6.08
C MET A 1 -2.51 37.80 -5.81
N ASN A 2 -2.30 37.20 -4.65
CA ASN A 2 -0.98 36.74 -4.24
C ASN A 2 -0.57 35.56 -5.13
N ILE A 3 0.47 35.73 -5.94
CA ILE A 3 0.94 34.72 -6.92
C ILE A 3 1.15 33.33 -6.28
N ARG A 4 1.49 33.31 -4.99
CA ARG A 4 1.61 32.09 -4.17
C ARG A 4 0.28 31.33 -4.05
N LEU A 5 -0.84 32.03 -3.85
CA LEU A 5 -2.17 31.42 -3.79
C LEU A 5 -2.59 30.86 -5.15
N ILE A 6 -2.29 31.58 -6.22
CA ILE A 6 -2.56 31.12 -7.59
C ILE A 6 -1.77 29.84 -7.89
N LEU A 7 -0.48 29.83 -7.57
CA LEU A 7 0.38 28.66 -7.75
C LEU A 7 -0.12 27.45 -6.97
N VAL A 8 -0.49 27.62 -5.70
CA VAL A 8 -1.04 26.53 -4.90
C VAL A 8 -2.33 26.01 -5.51
N LEU A 9 -3.24 26.89 -5.91
CA LEU A 9 -4.54 26.51 -6.49
C LEU A 9 -4.37 25.78 -7.83
N VAL A 10 -3.43 26.24 -8.67
CA VAL A 10 -3.08 25.59 -9.94
C VAL A 10 -2.45 24.21 -9.70
N ILE A 11 -1.50 24.10 -8.77
CA ILE A 11 -0.87 22.81 -8.43
C ILE A 11 -1.90 21.84 -7.89
N THR A 12 -2.75 22.27 -6.94
CA THR A 12 -3.82 21.43 -6.38
C THR A 12 -4.79 20.98 -7.47
N GLY A 13 -5.19 21.88 -8.38
CA GLY A 13 -6.05 21.54 -9.52
C GLY A 13 -5.41 20.50 -10.44
N ILE A 14 -4.13 20.68 -10.78
CA ILE A 14 -3.37 19.71 -11.60
C ILE A 14 -3.27 18.36 -10.90
N THR A 15 -3.01 18.32 -9.58
CA THR A 15 -2.96 17.08 -8.81
C THR A 15 -4.29 16.34 -8.83
N VAL A 16 -5.41 17.04 -8.63
CA VAL A 16 -6.75 16.44 -8.66
C VAL A 16 -7.08 15.91 -10.05
N LEU A 17 -6.76 16.67 -11.11
CA LEU A 17 -6.93 16.22 -12.49
C LEU A 17 -6.03 15.04 -12.82
N PHE A 18 -4.79 15.04 -12.35
CA PHE A 18 -3.85 13.93 -12.52
C PHE A 18 -4.39 12.67 -11.85
N ILE A 19 -4.85 12.74 -10.61
CA ILE A 19 -5.46 11.61 -9.90
C ILE A 19 -6.70 11.13 -10.67
N THR A 20 -7.62 12.03 -10.99
CA THR A 20 -8.88 11.68 -11.68
C THR A 20 -8.64 11.06 -13.06
N GLN A 21 -7.70 11.58 -13.84
CA GLN A 21 -7.36 11.02 -15.15
C GLN A 21 -6.56 9.71 -15.04
N ASN A 22 -5.73 9.57 -14.00
CA ASN A 22 -5.00 8.33 -13.74
C ASN A 22 -5.80 7.32 -12.91
N VAL A 23 -7.07 7.61 -12.60
CA VAL A 23 -8.04 6.61 -12.12
C VAL A 23 -8.42 5.75 -13.32
N SER A 24 -7.48 4.88 -13.72
CA SER A 24 -7.81 3.71 -14.50
C SER A 24 -8.49 2.75 -13.55
N VAL A 25 -9.83 2.67 -13.64
CA VAL A 25 -10.62 1.69 -12.93
C VAL A 25 -10.26 0.33 -13.49
N VAL A 26 -9.80 -0.57 -12.62
CA VAL A 26 -9.58 -1.97 -12.96
C VAL A 26 -10.60 -2.80 -12.22
N GLU A 27 -11.25 -3.66 -12.98
CA GLU A 27 -12.11 -4.70 -12.47
C GLU A 27 -11.23 -5.87 -12.05
N VAL A 28 -11.27 -6.17 -10.75
CA VAL A 28 -10.65 -7.36 -10.20
C VAL A 28 -11.76 -8.37 -9.97
N THR A 29 -11.70 -9.48 -10.69
CA THR A 29 -12.62 -10.60 -10.51
C THR A 29 -11.91 -11.70 -9.76
N PHE A 30 -12.37 -12.00 -8.54
CA PHE A 30 -11.85 -13.08 -7.71
C PHE A 30 -12.92 -14.13 -7.46
N LEU A 31 -12.75 -15.31 -8.09
CA LEU A 31 -13.67 -16.46 -8.06
C LEU A 31 -15.11 -16.13 -8.47
N PHE A 32 -15.91 -15.53 -7.57
CA PHE A 32 -17.30 -15.12 -7.80
C PHE A 32 -17.58 -13.65 -7.44
N TRP A 33 -16.56 -12.89 -7.04
CA TRP A 33 -16.71 -11.51 -6.62
C TRP A 33 -15.95 -10.59 -7.57
N SER A 34 -16.64 -9.61 -8.15
CA SER A 34 -16.03 -8.53 -8.91
C SER A 34 -16.02 -7.26 -8.08
N ILE A 35 -14.88 -6.59 -8.05
CA ILE A 35 -14.74 -5.29 -7.41
C ILE A 35 -14.00 -4.33 -8.33
N SER A 36 -14.61 -3.17 -8.55
CA SER A 36 -14.07 -2.13 -9.43
C SER A 36 -13.43 -1.06 -8.58
N MET A 37 -12.10 -0.92 -8.69
CA MET A 37 -11.31 0.03 -7.90
C MET A 37 -10.27 0.71 -8.80
N SER A 38 -9.71 1.84 -8.36
CA SER A 38 -8.58 2.43 -9.08
C SER A 38 -7.35 1.51 -9.00
N ARG A 39 -6.60 1.37 -10.10
CA ARG A 39 -5.33 0.60 -10.13
C ARG A 39 -4.38 0.99 -9.00
N ALA A 40 -4.31 2.29 -8.68
CA ALA A 40 -3.44 2.79 -7.62
C ALA A 40 -3.82 2.23 -6.24
N LEU A 41 -5.12 2.18 -5.92
CA LEU A 41 -5.60 1.59 -4.66
C LEU A 41 -5.31 0.08 -4.60
N LEU A 42 -5.52 -0.63 -5.71
CA LEU A 42 -5.20 -2.05 -5.82
C LEU A 42 -3.73 -2.33 -5.49
N ILE A 43 -2.81 -1.60 -6.14
CA ILE A 43 -1.36 -1.73 -5.92
C ILE A 43 -1.01 -1.40 -4.47
N PHE A 44 -1.58 -0.31 -3.92
CA PHE A 44 -1.34 0.11 -2.55
C PHE A 44 -1.75 -0.96 -1.53
N PHE A 45 -2.97 -1.49 -1.62
CA PHE A 45 -3.44 -2.55 -0.72
C PHE A 45 -2.64 -3.85 -0.88
N THR A 46 -2.30 -4.22 -2.11
CA THR A 46 -1.48 -5.42 -2.38
C THR A 46 -0.12 -5.31 -1.69
N LEU A 47 0.55 -4.17 -1.82
CA LEU A 47 1.82 -3.90 -1.14
C LEU A 47 1.67 -3.86 0.37
N ALA A 48 0.63 -3.20 0.89
CA ALA A 48 0.38 -3.12 2.33
C ALA A 48 0.15 -4.50 2.95
N ILE A 49 -0.65 -5.35 2.31
CA ILE A 49 -0.89 -6.74 2.75
C ILE A 49 0.42 -7.53 2.71
N GLY A 50 1.17 -7.46 1.60
CA GLY A 50 2.46 -8.13 1.48
C GLY A 50 3.47 -7.70 2.55
N PHE A 51 3.54 -6.40 2.84
CA PHE A 51 4.41 -5.84 3.88
C PHE A 51 4.02 -6.34 5.28
N VAL A 52 2.73 -6.28 5.63
CA VAL A 52 2.22 -6.76 6.90
C VAL A 52 2.50 -8.26 7.06
N LEU A 53 2.18 -9.08 6.05
CA LEU A 53 2.45 -10.51 6.08
C LEU A 53 3.96 -10.80 6.22
N GLY A 54 4.81 -10.09 5.48
CA GLY A 54 6.26 -10.21 5.60
C GLY A 54 6.76 -9.89 7.00
N TRP A 55 6.24 -8.82 7.61
CA TRP A 55 6.56 -8.45 8.98
C TRP A 55 6.12 -9.51 10.00
N PHE A 56 4.90 -10.03 9.87
CA PHE A 56 4.38 -11.10 10.73
C PHE A 56 5.21 -12.37 10.62
N VAL A 57 5.56 -12.78 9.39
CA VAL A 57 6.41 -13.95 9.14
C VAL A 57 7.80 -13.75 9.75
N HIS A 58 8.43 -12.59 9.52
CA HIS A 58 9.73 -12.27 10.10
C HIS A 58 9.69 -12.29 11.63
N SER A 59 8.66 -11.71 12.24
CA SER A 59 8.44 -11.73 13.69
C SER A 59 8.28 -13.15 14.24
N TYR A 60 7.51 -14.01 13.56
CA TYR A 60 7.34 -15.41 13.94
C TYR A 60 8.65 -16.21 13.87
N PHE A 61 9.46 -16.01 12.83
CA PHE A 61 10.76 -16.67 12.70
C PHE A 61 11.80 -16.13 13.70
N ALA A 62 11.82 -14.81 13.96
CA ALA A 62 12.69 -14.20 14.95
C ALA A 62 12.42 -14.74 16.36
N HIS A 63 11.15 -14.97 16.70
CA HIS A 63 10.78 -15.54 18.00
C HIS A 63 11.23 -17.01 18.17
N ARG A 64 11.41 -17.74 17.07
CA ARG A 64 11.84 -19.15 17.09
C ARG A 64 13.35 -19.31 17.26
N GLN A 65 14.16 -18.31 16.90
CA GLN A 65 15.62 -18.36 17.09
C GLN A 65 16.03 -18.18 18.56
N SER A 66 15.32 -17.34 19.32
CA SER A 66 15.63 -17.11 20.75
C SER A 66 15.45 -18.36 21.64
N LYS A 67 14.77 -19.40 21.16
CA LYS A 67 14.54 -20.64 21.91
C LYS A 67 15.59 -21.73 21.62
N ASN A 68 16.36 -21.59 20.54
CA ASN A 68 17.41 -22.56 20.19
C ASN A 68 18.76 -22.22 20.86
N ASP A 69 19.00 -20.96 21.21
CA ASP A 69 20.24 -20.56 21.90
C ASP A 69 20.25 -21.00 23.37
N PHE A 70 19.10 -20.97 24.06
CA PHE A 70 19.01 -21.37 25.48
C PHE A 70 19.16 -22.90 25.70
N SER A 71 19.02 -23.71 24.65
CA SER A 71 19.17 -25.17 24.74
C SER A 71 20.59 -25.65 24.43
N ASN A 72 21.47 -24.78 23.91
CA ASN A 72 22.87 -25.10 23.63
C ASN A 72 23.83 -24.66 24.75
N GLU A 73 23.32 -24.01 25.80
CA GLU A 73 24.08 -23.60 26.99
C GLU A 73 23.87 -24.50 28.24
N ILE A 74 23.02 -25.54 28.16
CA ILE A 74 22.79 -26.51 29.26
C ILE A 74 23.41 -27.86 28.93
#